data_AF-A0A6I6FNS9-F1
#
_entry.id   AF-A0A6I6FNS9-F1
#
_cell.length_a   1.000
_cell.length_b   1.000
_cell.length_c   1.000
_cell.angle_alpha   90.00
_cell.angle_beta   90.00
_cell.angle_gamma   90.00
#
_symmetry.space_group_name_H-M   'P 1'
#
loop_
_entity.id
_entity.type
_entity.pdbx_description
1 polymer ?
#
loop_
_entity_poly.entity_id
_entity_poly.type
_entity_poly.pdbx_seq_one_letter_code
_entity_poly.pdbx_strand_id
1 'polypeptide(L)' 'MNALHQHMIDLYRAARLGEAPPPPPGRDDVAVLREARDRHRDGPGPAGRPGDGSTGCGRGRSRA' A
#
# COMPACT_ATOMS: atom_id res chain seq x y z
N MET A 1 -17.72 -11.69 8.04
CA MET A 1 -18.12 -10.27 8.24
C MET A 1 -17.15 -9.41 7.45
N ASN A 2 -17.60 -8.44 6.65
CA ASN A 2 -16.72 -7.56 5.84
C ASN A 2 -16.69 -6.14 6.44
N ALA A 3 -15.69 -5.34 6.05
CA ALA A 3 -15.48 -3.98 6.59
C ALA A 3 -16.65 -3.03 6.29
N LEU A 4 -17.29 -3.19 5.13
CA LEU A 4 -18.43 -2.35 4.73
C LEU A 4 -19.67 -2.63 5.59
N HIS A 5 -19.98 -3.90 5.84
CA HIS A 5 -21.10 -4.32 6.70
C HIS A 5 -20.89 -3.87 8.13
N GLN A 6 -19.66 -3.95 8.65
CA GLN A 6 -19.34 -3.42 9.98
C GLN A 6 -19.51 -1.90 10.02
N HIS A 7 -19.01 -1.19 9.01
CA HIS A 7 -19.17 0.26 8.90
C HIS A 7 -20.64 0.69 8.88
N MET A 8 -21.52 -0.04 8.19
CA MET A 8 -22.96 0.23 8.20
C MET A 8 -23.58 0.10 9.59
N ILE A 9 -23.17 -0.90 10.38
CA ILE A 9 -23.63 -1.09 11.75
C ILE A 9 -23.11 0.05 12.65
N ASP A 10 -21.86 0.45 12.48
CA ASP A 10 -21.24 1.51 13.28
C ASP A 10 -21.83 2.90 12.95
N LEU A 11 -22.16 3.16 11.69
CA LEU A 11 -22.90 4.37 11.29
C LEU A 11 -24.30 4.43 11.93
N TYR A 12 -25.05 3.32 11.90
CA TYR A 12 -26.36 3.27 12.54
C TYR A 12 -26.27 3.50 14.06
N ARG A 13 -25.25 2.91 14.71
CA ARG A 13 -24.97 3.13 16.12
C ARG A 13 -24.61 4.59 16.42
N ALA A 14 -23.72 5.19 15.65
CA ALA A 14 -23.31 6.58 15.82
C ALA A 14 -24.51 7.54 15.67
N ALA A 15 -25.34 7.33 14.64
CA ALA A 15 -26.55 8.11 14.42
C ALA A 15 -27.56 7.98 15.57
N ARG A 16 -27.67 6.79 16.18
CA ARG A 16 -28.56 6.56 17.33
C ARG A 16 -28.06 7.19 18.63
N LEU A 17 -26.75 7.19 18.85
CA LEU A 17 -26.11 7.72 20.06
C LEU A 17 -25.80 9.22 19.97
N GLY A 18 -25.96 9.83 18.79
CA GLY A 18 -25.54 11.22 18.55
C GLY A 18 -24.02 11.41 18.48
N GLU A 19 -23.30 10.32 18.27
CA GLU A 19 -21.84 10.29 18.20
C GLU A 19 -21.35 10.63 16.79
N ALA A 20 -20.10 11.10 16.69
CA ALA A 20 -19.50 11.39 15.40
C ALA A 20 -19.41 10.11 14.55
N PRO A 21 -19.76 10.17 13.24
CA PRO A 21 -19.73 9.00 12.39
C PRO A 21 -18.30 8.48 12.24
N PRO A 22 -18.09 7.15 12.28
CA PRO A 22 -16.78 6.55 12.09
C PRO A 22 -16.23 6.90 10.69
N PRO A 23 -14.90 7.03 10.55
CA PRO A 23 -14.30 7.30 9.25
C PRO A 23 -14.69 6.20 8.25
N PRO A 24 -14.98 6.56 6.99
CA PRO A 24 -15.35 5.58 6.00
C PRO A 24 -14.22 4.59 5.76
N PRO A 25 -14.52 3.28 5.66
CA PRO A 25 -13.54 2.26 5.34
C PRO A 25 -12.90 2.60 3.99
N GLY A 26 -11.59 2.49 3.92
CA GLY A 26 -10.82 2.90 2.73
C GLY A 26 -10.35 4.35 2.73
N ARG A 27 -10.69 5.17 3.74
CA ARG A 27 -10.10 6.53 3.88
C ARG A 27 -8.58 6.47 3.99
N ASP A 28 -8.07 5.58 4.83
CA ASP A 28 -6.63 5.42 5.04
C ASP A 28 -5.98 4.76 3.82
N ASP A 29 -6.65 3.80 3.16
CA ASP A 29 -6.18 3.21 1.91
C ASP A 29 -6.07 4.25 0.80
N VAL A 30 -7.06 5.15 0.67
CA VAL A 30 -7.01 6.27 -0.28
C VAL A 30 -5.90 7.25 0.06
N ALA A 31 -5.64 7.53 1.34
CA ALA A 31 -4.52 8.37 1.76
C ALA A 31 -3.17 7.73 1.39
N VAL A 32 -3.01 6.43 1.64
CA VAL A 32 -1.82 5.65 1.25
C VAL A 32 -1.65 5.62 -0.27
N LEU A 33 -2.72 5.39 -1.03
CA LEU A 33 -2.69 5.43 -2.50
C LEU A 33 -2.34 6.82 -3.04
N ARG A 34 -2.83 7.88 -2.39
CA ARG A 34 -2.53 9.26 -2.76
C ARG A 34 -1.07 9.59 -2.50
N GLU A 35 -0.55 9.20 -1.33
CA GLU A 35 0.87 9.36 -0.99
C GLU A 35 1.77 8.54 -1.92
N ALA A 36 1.39 7.31 -2.26
CA ALA A 36 2.12 6.49 -3.23
C ALA A 36 2.12 7.13 -4.62
N ARG A 37 0.97 7.65 -5.08
CA ARG A 37 0.86 8.36 -6.35
C ARG A 37 1.70 9.63 -6.36
N ASP A 38 1.64 10.43 -5.30
CA ASP A 38 2.39 11.68 -5.21
C ASP A 38 3.90 11.39 -5.15
N ARG A 39 4.33 10.33 -4.43
CA ARG A 39 5.71 9.81 -4.49
C ARG A 39 6.11 9.31 -5.88
N HIS A 40 5.20 8.72 -6.65
CA HIS A 40 5.47 8.31 -8.03
C HIS A 40 5.52 9.49 -9.02
N ARG A 41 4.77 10.55 -8.73
CA ARG A 41 4.71 11.77 -9.54
C ARG A 41 5.92 12.68 -9.29
N ASP A 42 6.33 12.78 -8.03
CA ASP A 42 7.36 13.71 -7.56
C ASP A 42 8.70 13.01 -7.24
N GLY A 43 8.72 11.68 -7.23
CA GLY A 43 9.95 10.89 -7.23
C GLY A 43 10.73 11.08 -8.54
N PRO A 44 12.04 10.77 -8.57
CA PRO A 44 12.83 10.93 -9.78
C PRO A 44 12.18 10.08 -10.88
N GLY A 45 11.64 10.74 -11.92
CA GLY A 45 11.15 10.06 -13.13
C GLY A 45 12.21 9.05 -13.58
N PRO A 46 11.81 7.84 -14.01
CA PRO A 46 12.58 6.59 -13.89
C PRO A 46 14.07 6.76 -14.16
N ALA A 47 14.79 7.16 -13.12
CA ALA A 47 16.23 7.36 -13.16
C ALA A 47 16.84 5.99 -12.88
N GLY A 48 17.24 5.32 -13.95
CA GLY A 48 18.07 4.13 -13.88
C GLY A 48 17.32 2.90 -13.42
N ARG A 49 16.93 2.08 -14.40
CA ARG A 49 16.85 0.63 -14.24
C ARG A 49 18.09 0.19 -13.44
N PRO A 50 17.99 -0.34 -12.22
CA PRO A 50 19.15 -0.91 -11.56
C PRO A 50 19.63 -2.02 -12.47
N GLY A 51 20.89 -1.90 -12.89
CA GLY A 51 21.52 -2.76 -13.86
C GLY A 51 21.23 -4.22 -13.57
N ASP A 52 20.92 -4.93 -14.63
CA ASP A 52 21.08 -6.36 -14.79
C ASP A 52 22.54 -6.76 -14.52
N GLY A 53 22.97 -6.65 -13.28
CA GLY A 53 24.21 -7.20 -12.77
C GLY A 53 24.08 -8.71 -12.65
N SER A 54 24.04 -9.41 -13.77
CA SER A 54 24.32 -10.83 -13.85
C SER A 54 25.78 -11.06 -13.42
N THR A 55 26.03 -11.13 -12.12
CA THR A 55 27.30 -11.58 -11.57
C THR A 55 27.13 -12.92 -10.89
N GLY A 56 27.49 -13.96 -11.62
CA GLY A 56 28.17 -15.10 -11.01
C GLY A 56 27.41 -16.42 -10.88
N CYS A 57 26.66 -16.84 -11.90
CA CYS A 57 26.53 -18.28 -12.12
C CYS A 57 27.75 -18.75 -12.94
N GLY A 58 28.62 -19.55 -12.32
CA GLY A 58 29.65 -20.30 -13.02
C GLY A 58 31.09 -19.89 -12.68
N ARG A 59 31.68 -20.62 -11.74
CA ARG A 59 32.94 -21.35 -11.97
C ARG A 59 33.17 -22.31 -10.82
N GLY A 60 32.77 -23.57 -11.04
CA GLY A 60 33.32 -24.68 -10.28
C GLY A 60 34.84 -24.68 -10.41
N ARG A 61 35.53 -24.89 -9.29
CA ARG A 61 36.88 -25.43 -9.29
C ARG A 61 36.84 -26.79 -8.62
N SER A 62 36.87 -27.82 -9.45
CA SER A 62 37.42 -29.11 -9.10
C SER A 62 38.95 -29.02 -8.95
N ARG A 63 39.46 -29.88 -8.06
CA ARG A 63 40.85 -30.39 -7.92
C ARG A 63 41.87 -29.40 -7.32
N ALA A 64 42.79 -29.83 -6.45
CA ALA A 64 43.36 -31.16 -6.21
C ALA A 64 43.51 -31.46 -4.70
#